data_AF-A0A9D7SBN6-F1
#
_entry.id   AF-A0A9D7SBN6-F1
#
_cell.length_a   1.000
_cell.length_b   1.000
_cell.length_c   1.000
_cell.angle_alpha   90.00
_cell.angle_beta   90.00
_cell.angle_gamma   90.00
#
_symmetry.space_group_name_H-M   'P 1'
#
loop_
_entity.id
_entity.type
_entity.pdbx_description
1 polymer ?
#
loop_
_entity_poly.entity_id
_entity_poly.type
_entity_poly.pdbx_seq_one_letter_code
_entity_poly.pdbx_strand_id
1 'polypeptide(L)'
;MRVFLILFLLISGLFACYDRVHTKYENYYEIIDDFMRFYYYDSDVAILNELAKVIKSPDDNSNSFQDSPQFFDPHSLPPPPPQYGRIYISKSELKFLNRKHLLDTNDLHYFYDQISDLENFTLDPLRVNKIIIKQASIDSIFKMNSDEDGFKILKEQYKVDSYLQFSNPLISKDGKIMIFDIESNCGRNCGHGDRYIVQKHKGKWRVIYQHQTWIS
;
A
#
# COMPACT_ATOMS: atom_id res chain seq x y z
N MET A 1 30.85 37.10 -8.64
CA MET A 1 31.10 35.64 -8.73
C MET A 1 30.46 34.84 -7.59
N ARG A 2 30.65 35.22 -6.31
CA ARG A 2 30.09 34.48 -5.15
C ARG A 2 28.54 34.40 -5.12
N VAL A 3 27.83 35.44 -5.53
CA VAL A 3 26.35 35.47 -5.55
C VAL A 3 25.76 34.50 -6.57
N PHE A 4 26.35 34.40 -7.77
CA PHE A 4 25.91 33.46 -8.81
C PHE A 4 26.11 31.99 -8.41
N LEU A 5 27.15 31.69 -7.63
CA LEU A 5 27.45 30.33 -7.18
C LEU A 5 26.46 29.85 -6.11
N ILE A 6 26.02 30.76 -5.23
CA ILE A 6 24.97 30.48 -4.24
C ILE A 6 23.61 30.29 -4.93
N LEU A 7 23.28 31.13 -5.93
CA LEU A 7 22.04 31.00 -6.69
C LEU A 7 21.99 29.67 -7.47
N PHE A 8 23.10 29.29 -8.10
CA PHE A 8 23.22 28.01 -8.82
C PHE A 8 23.07 26.80 -7.88
N LEU A 9 23.69 26.84 -6.69
CA LEU A 9 23.56 25.78 -5.69
C LEU A 9 22.11 25.65 -5.18
N LEU A 10 21.43 26.77 -4.91
CA LEU A 10 20.02 26.76 -4.49
C LEU A 10 19.09 26.20 -5.58
N ILE A 11 19.29 26.61 -6.84
CA ILE A 11 18.50 26.11 -7.98
C ILE A 11 18.75 24.61 -8.18
N SER A 12 20.00 24.15 -8.13
CA SER A 12 20.33 22.73 -8.26
C SER A 12 19.76 21.86 -7.13
N GLY A 13 19.67 22.40 -5.92
CA GLY A 13 19.02 21.74 -4.78
C GLY A 13 17.51 21.59 -4.95
N LEU A 14 16.84 22.59 -5.55
CA LEU A 14 15.40 22.54 -5.81
C LEU A 14 15.04 21.47 -6.86
N PHE A 15 15.82 21.35 -7.94
CA PHE A 15 15.60 20.32 -8.96
C PHE A 15 15.82 18.90 -8.41
N ALA A 16 16.84 18.69 -7.58
CA ALA A 16 17.15 17.37 -7.01
C ALA A 16 16.06 16.82 -6.06
N CYS A 17 15.36 17.70 -5.33
CA CYS A 17 14.23 17.31 -4.48
C CYS A 17 12.96 17.03 -5.30
N TYR A 18 12.68 17.81 -6.34
CA TYR A 18 11.50 17.64 -7.19
C TYR A 18 11.50 16.27 -7.90
N ASP A 19 12.65 15.85 -8.45
CA ASP A 19 12.76 14.56 -9.14
C ASP A 19 12.52 13.35 -8.21
N ARG A 20 12.91 13.43 -6.94
CA ARG A 20 12.77 12.29 -6.00
C ARG A 20 11.34 12.00 -5.59
N VAL A 21 10.55 13.03 -5.28
CA VAL A 21 9.15 12.81 -4.87
C VAL A 21 8.30 12.35 -6.06
N HIS A 22 8.55 12.91 -7.25
CA HIS A 22 7.83 12.50 -8.45
C HIS A 22 8.14 11.03 -8.79
N THR A 23 9.41 10.62 -8.80
CA THR A 23 9.84 9.24 -9.13
C THR A 23 9.34 8.17 -8.16
N LYS A 24 9.09 8.52 -6.90
CA LYS A 24 8.53 7.58 -5.91
C LYS A 24 7.19 7.02 -6.38
N TYR A 25 6.26 7.88 -6.77
CA TYR A 25 4.92 7.47 -7.18
C TYR A 25 4.88 6.95 -8.62
N GLU A 26 5.80 7.38 -9.49
CA GLU A 26 5.94 6.78 -10.84
C GLU A 26 6.13 5.27 -10.77
N ASN A 27 7.07 4.80 -9.94
CA ASN A 27 7.32 3.37 -9.75
C ASN A 27 6.10 2.64 -9.18
N TYR A 28 5.27 3.32 -8.40
CA TYR A 28 4.09 2.70 -7.81
C TYR A 28 2.98 2.49 -8.83
N TYR A 29 2.78 3.42 -9.77
CA TYR A 29 1.87 3.21 -10.89
C TYR A 29 2.30 2.03 -11.77
N GLU A 30 3.59 1.85 -12.02
CA GLU A 30 4.11 0.65 -12.74
C GLU A 30 3.66 -0.64 -12.05
N ILE A 31 3.77 -0.68 -10.71
CA ILE A 31 3.37 -1.85 -9.91
C ILE A 31 1.86 -2.04 -9.97
N ILE A 32 1.06 -0.99 -9.77
CA ILE A 32 -0.41 -1.08 -9.81
C ILE A 32 -0.87 -1.60 -11.18
N ASP A 33 -0.32 -1.07 -12.28
CA ASP A 33 -0.67 -1.52 -13.63
C ASP A 33 -0.32 -2.99 -13.86
N ASP A 34 0.90 -3.41 -13.47
CA ASP A 34 1.30 -4.81 -13.57
C ASP A 34 0.39 -5.72 -12.72
N PHE A 35 0.05 -5.32 -11.49
CA PHE A 35 -0.88 -6.06 -10.64
C PHE A 35 -2.26 -6.20 -11.27
N MET A 36 -2.81 -5.11 -11.80
CA MET A 36 -4.10 -5.12 -12.47
C MET A 36 -4.09 -6.01 -13.71
N ARG A 37 -3.01 -6.00 -14.48
CA ARG A 37 -2.86 -6.85 -15.65
C ARG A 37 -2.70 -8.32 -15.31
N PHE A 38 -2.02 -8.68 -14.22
CA PHE A 38 -1.74 -10.09 -13.91
C PHE A 38 -2.82 -10.76 -13.06
N TYR A 39 -3.41 -10.04 -12.10
CA TYR A 39 -4.32 -10.63 -11.12
C TYR A 39 -5.79 -10.27 -11.36
N TYR A 40 -6.06 -9.17 -12.07
CA TYR A 40 -7.42 -8.62 -12.20
C TYR A 40 -7.79 -8.21 -13.63
N TYR A 41 -7.15 -8.82 -14.64
CA TYR A 41 -7.33 -8.44 -16.05
C TYR A 41 -8.80 -8.45 -16.47
N ASP A 42 -9.47 -9.59 -16.28
CA ASP A 42 -10.89 -9.80 -16.61
C ASP A 42 -11.84 -9.54 -15.43
N SER A 43 -11.35 -8.93 -14.36
CA SER A 43 -12.16 -8.64 -13.17
C SER A 43 -12.85 -7.27 -13.28
N ASP A 44 -14.15 -7.27 -13.03
CA ASP A 44 -14.99 -6.08 -12.86
C ASP A 44 -14.72 -5.45 -11.48
N VAL A 45 -13.53 -4.89 -11.32
CA VAL A 45 -13.06 -4.30 -10.06
C VAL A 45 -12.71 -2.83 -10.23
N ALA A 46 -13.11 -2.03 -9.24
CA ALA A 46 -12.66 -0.64 -9.11
C ALA A 46 -11.47 -0.52 -8.17
N ILE A 47 -10.72 0.58 -8.27
CA ILE A 47 -9.67 0.93 -7.33
C ILE A 47 -10.08 2.21 -6.61
N LEU A 48 -9.88 2.26 -5.29
CA LEU A 48 -10.08 3.48 -4.53
C LEU A 48 -8.99 4.49 -4.83
N ASN A 49 -9.43 5.72 -5.05
CA ASN A 49 -8.55 6.83 -5.38
C ASN A 49 -7.60 7.17 -4.22
N GLU A 50 -8.15 7.19 -3.00
CA GLU A 50 -7.43 7.46 -1.78
C GLU A 50 -6.71 6.20 -1.30
N LEU A 51 -5.39 6.30 -1.14
CA LEU A 51 -4.59 5.21 -0.60
C LEU A 51 -4.87 5.00 0.89
N ALA A 52 -4.94 3.74 1.31
CA ALA A 52 -5.05 3.38 2.72
C ALA A 52 -3.83 3.91 3.49
N LYS A 53 -4.08 4.41 4.70
CA LYS A 53 -3.04 4.96 5.55
C LYS A 53 -2.27 3.83 6.22
N VAL A 54 -0.95 3.87 6.09
CA VAL A 54 -0.04 3.01 6.85
C VAL A 54 0.27 3.69 8.18
N ILE A 55 0.19 2.94 9.27
CA ILE A 55 0.35 3.41 10.64
C ILE A 55 1.30 2.45 11.36
N LYS A 56 2.12 3.00 12.26
CA LYS A 56 2.95 2.20 13.16
C LYS A 56 2.05 1.36 14.06
N SER A 57 2.40 0.09 14.27
CA SER A 57 1.63 -0.78 15.16
C SER A 57 1.53 -0.15 16.56
N PRO A 58 0.33 -0.05 17.18
CA PRO A 58 0.16 0.50 18.53
C PRO A 58 1.00 -0.25 19.56
N ASP A 59 1.14 -1.55 19.31
CA ASP A 59 1.85 -2.46 20.16
C ASP A 59 3.34 -2.02 20.26
N ASP A 60 4.00 -1.54 19.20
CA ASP A 60 5.45 -1.24 19.18
C ASP A 60 5.93 -0.18 20.21
N ASN A 61 5.00 0.53 20.87
CA ASN A 61 5.25 1.49 21.95
C ASN A 61 5.03 0.90 23.36
N SER A 62 4.41 -0.28 23.45
CA SER A 62 4.20 -1.00 24.69
C SER A 62 5.43 -1.87 25.01
N ASN A 63 5.88 -1.85 26.26
CA ASN A 63 6.94 -2.76 26.73
C ASN A 63 6.46 -4.23 26.83
N SER A 64 5.19 -4.51 26.55
CA SER A 64 4.59 -5.84 26.57
C SER A 64 4.62 -6.45 25.17
N PHE A 65 5.80 -6.81 24.69
CA PHE A 65 5.96 -7.62 23.47
C PHE A 65 6.42 -9.01 23.86
N GLN A 66 5.48 -9.94 23.92
CA GLN A 66 5.81 -11.26 23.42
C GLN A 66 5.77 -11.14 21.90
N ASP A 67 6.86 -11.52 21.24
CA ASP A 67 6.86 -11.80 19.81
C ASP A 67 5.78 -12.86 19.58
N SER A 68 4.53 -12.46 19.32
CA SER A 68 3.43 -13.41 19.13
C SER A 68 3.75 -14.22 17.89
N PRO A 69 4.11 -15.51 18.02
CA PRO A 69 4.51 -16.33 16.89
C PRO A 69 3.34 -16.58 15.92
N GLN A 70 2.11 -16.24 16.35
CA GLN A 70 0.87 -16.43 15.60
C GLN A 70 0.79 -15.63 14.30
N PHE A 71 1.56 -14.56 14.09
CA PHE A 71 1.63 -13.92 12.76
C PHE A 71 2.49 -14.70 11.76
N PHE A 72 3.27 -15.67 12.24
CA PHE A 72 4.41 -16.23 11.51
C PHE A 72 4.37 -17.75 11.42
N ASP A 73 3.31 -18.39 11.92
CA ASP A 73 3.04 -19.81 11.71
C ASP A 73 2.30 -19.97 10.38
N PRO A 74 2.85 -20.67 9.37
CA PRO A 74 2.13 -20.93 8.12
C PRO A 74 0.81 -21.71 8.33
N HIS A 75 0.57 -22.25 9.53
CA HIS A 75 -0.68 -22.90 9.93
C HIS A 75 -1.65 -22.01 10.72
N SER A 76 -1.26 -20.79 11.12
CA SER A 76 -2.19 -19.87 11.78
C SER A 76 -3.18 -19.31 10.77
N LEU A 77 -4.45 -19.26 11.16
CA LEU A 77 -5.47 -18.56 10.39
C LEU A 77 -5.13 -17.06 10.33
N PRO A 78 -5.32 -16.40 9.18
CA PRO A 78 -5.21 -14.95 9.09
C PRO A 78 -6.17 -14.28 10.11
N PRO A 79 -5.80 -13.12 10.67
CA PRO A 79 -6.66 -12.42 11.61
C PRO A 79 -7.92 -11.90 10.88
N PRO A 80 -8.98 -11.56 11.63
CA PRO A 80 -10.16 -10.91 11.06
C PRO A 80 -9.80 -9.54 10.44
N PRO A 81 -10.64 -9.00 9.54
CA PRO A 81 -10.41 -7.70 8.91
C PRO A 81 -10.10 -6.60 9.94
N PRO A 82 -9.09 -5.75 9.68
CA PRO A 82 -8.81 -4.60 10.52
C PRO A 82 -9.95 -3.59 10.48
N GLN A 83 -9.97 -2.66 11.44
CA GLN A 83 -10.87 -1.50 11.34
C GLN A 83 -10.55 -0.72 10.05
N TYR A 84 -11.59 -0.45 9.25
CA TYR A 84 -11.50 0.10 7.90
C TYR A 84 -10.45 1.21 7.72
N GLY A 85 -9.65 1.10 6.65
CA GLY A 85 -8.76 2.15 6.15
C GLY A 85 -7.46 2.34 6.93
N ARG A 86 -7.08 1.41 7.82
CA ARG A 86 -5.83 1.46 8.58
C ARG A 86 -5.02 0.19 8.43
N ILE A 87 -3.81 0.36 7.92
CA ILE A 87 -2.84 -0.73 7.77
C ILE A 87 -1.75 -0.54 8.80
N TYR A 88 -1.45 -1.59 9.56
CA TYR A 88 -0.41 -1.56 10.58
C TYR A 88 0.86 -2.24 10.08
N ILE A 89 1.99 -1.58 10.28
CA ILE A 89 3.33 -2.15 10.10
C ILE A 89 4.01 -2.13 11.46
N SER A 90 4.54 -3.28 11.88
CA SER A 90 5.25 -3.41 13.14
C SER A 90 6.76 -3.55 12.97
N LYS A 91 7.53 -3.19 14.00
CA LYS A 91 8.98 -3.45 14.04
C LYS A 91 9.29 -4.95 13.99
N SER A 92 8.47 -5.77 14.64
CA SER A 92 8.66 -7.23 14.69
C SER A 92 8.53 -7.85 13.30
N GLU A 93 7.56 -7.38 12.53
CA GLU A 93 7.37 -7.78 11.14
C GLU A 93 8.54 -7.36 10.25
N LEU A 94 8.97 -6.09 10.30
CA LEU A 94 10.14 -5.64 9.52
C LEU A 94 11.39 -6.46 9.85
N LYS A 95 11.63 -6.74 11.15
CA LYS A 95 12.71 -7.63 11.58
C LYS A 95 12.56 -9.04 11.04
N PHE A 96 11.35 -9.59 10.97
CA PHE A 96 11.09 -10.89 10.35
C PHE A 96 11.47 -10.89 8.86
N LEU A 97 11.04 -9.87 8.11
CA LEU A 97 11.36 -9.75 6.69
C LEU A 97 12.88 -9.61 6.45
N ASN A 98 13.60 -8.90 7.32
CA ASN A 98 15.06 -8.85 7.29
C ASN A 98 15.71 -10.21 7.64
N ARG A 99 15.21 -10.94 8.64
CA ARG A 99 15.67 -12.33 8.95
C ARG A 99 15.47 -13.29 7.79
N LYS A 100 14.47 -13.04 6.93
CA LYS A 100 14.23 -13.77 5.68
C LYS A 100 15.08 -13.28 4.50
N HIS A 101 15.98 -12.32 4.73
CA HIS A 101 16.82 -11.68 3.70
C HIS A 101 16.01 -10.98 2.59
N LEU A 102 14.78 -10.55 2.90
CA LEU A 102 13.92 -9.81 1.97
C LEU A 102 14.18 -8.30 2.03
N LEU A 103 14.63 -7.79 3.18
CA LEU A 103 14.99 -6.38 3.41
C LEU A 103 16.45 -6.26 3.86
N ASP A 104 17.12 -5.18 3.49
CA ASP A 104 18.44 -4.82 4.03
C ASP A 104 18.31 -4.39 5.50
N THR A 105 19.30 -4.73 6.33
CA THR A 105 19.32 -4.34 7.75
C THR A 105 19.33 -2.81 7.90
N ASN A 106 19.94 -2.09 6.97
CA ASN A 106 19.99 -0.63 6.96
C ASN A 106 18.64 0.01 6.60
N ASP A 107 17.76 -0.72 5.91
CA ASP A 107 16.43 -0.23 5.52
C ASP A 107 15.38 -0.41 6.63
N LEU A 108 15.64 -1.23 7.65
CA LEU A 108 14.66 -1.51 8.73
C LEU A 108 14.15 -0.24 9.41
N HIS A 109 15.07 0.61 9.86
CA HIS A 109 14.72 1.89 10.48
C HIS A 109 14.11 2.85 9.48
N TYR A 110 14.63 2.86 8.24
CA TYR A 110 14.14 3.74 7.20
C TYR A 110 12.67 3.48 6.86
N PHE A 111 12.27 2.23 6.64
CA PHE A 111 10.88 1.86 6.41
C PHE A 111 9.98 2.27 7.58
N TYR A 112 10.39 2.00 8.81
CA TYR A 112 9.58 2.30 9.99
C TYR A 112 9.43 3.81 10.21
N ASP A 113 10.50 4.58 10.04
CA ASP A 113 10.49 6.03 10.22
C ASP A 113 9.68 6.73 9.12
N GLN A 114 9.74 6.23 7.87
CA GLN A 114 8.97 6.74 6.74
C GLN A 114 7.46 6.79 7.04
N ILE A 115 6.91 5.86 7.84
CA ILE A 115 5.47 5.81 8.16
C ILE A 115 4.96 7.13 8.73
N SER A 116 5.78 7.83 9.53
CA SER A 116 5.40 9.11 10.14
C SER A 116 5.33 10.27 9.14
N ASP A 117 6.04 10.15 8.03
CA ASP A 117 6.19 11.20 7.00
C ASP A 117 5.39 10.90 5.74
N LEU A 118 4.55 9.86 5.76
CA LEU A 118 3.67 9.53 4.64
C LEU A 118 2.62 10.62 4.45
N GLU A 119 2.68 11.29 3.31
CA GLU A 119 1.65 12.21 2.86
C GLU A 119 0.38 11.45 2.46
N ASN A 120 -0.76 12.11 2.58
CA ASN A 120 -2.01 11.59 2.02
C ASN A 120 -1.92 11.69 0.49
N PHE A 121 -1.61 10.57 -0.16
CA PHE A 121 -1.55 10.50 -1.61
C PHE A 121 -2.86 9.97 -2.19
N THR A 122 -3.25 10.55 -3.32
CA THR A 122 -4.37 10.09 -4.15
C THR A 122 -3.85 9.68 -5.51
N LEU A 123 -4.36 8.58 -6.03
CA LEU A 123 -4.06 8.15 -7.39
C LEU A 123 -4.53 9.19 -8.41
N ASP A 124 -3.85 9.24 -9.54
CA ASP A 124 -4.26 9.96 -10.73
C ASP A 124 -5.08 8.99 -11.58
N PRO A 125 -6.39 9.22 -11.75
CA PRO A 125 -7.24 8.31 -12.50
C PRO A 125 -6.81 8.09 -13.96
N LEU A 126 -6.07 9.03 -14.55
CA LEU A 126 -5.60 8.92 -15.94
C LEU A 126 -4.44 7.94 -16.09
N ARG A 127 -3.86 7.48 -14.99
CA ARG A 127 -2.66 6.65 -14.97
C ARG A 127 -2.90 5.18 -14.64
N VAL A 128 -4.14 4.82 -14.34
CA VAL A 128 -4.52 3.46 -13.97
C VAL A 128 -5.60 3.00 -14.93
N ASN A 129 -5.38 1.86 -15.60
CA ASN A 129 -6.32 1.31 -16.56
C ASN A 129 -7.46 0.51 -15.89
N LYS A 130 -8.11 1.12 -14.90
CA LYS A 130 -9.28 0.59 -14.18
C LYS A 130 -10.16 1.74 -13.73
N ILE A 131 -11.40 1.43 -13.36
CA ILE A 131 -12.33 2.42 -12.79
C ILE A 131 -11.78 2.88 -11.44
N ILE A 132 -11.62 4.18 -11.27
CA ILE A 132 -11.19 4.80 -10.01
C ILE A 132 -12.39 5.44 -9.32
N ILE A 133 -12.64 5.07 -8.07
CA ILE A 133 -13.77 5.55 -7.26
C ILE A 133 -13.23 6.28 -6.04
N LYS A 134 -13.86 7.39 -5.65
CA LYS A 134 -13.50 8.12 -4.42
C LYS A 134 -14.06 7.41 -3.19
N GLN A 135 -13.31 7.43 -2.09
CA GLN A 135 -13.73 6.91 -0.79
C GLN A 135 -15.09 7.48 -0.36
N ALA A 136 -15.32 8.78 -0.56
CA ALA A 136 -16.61 9.41 -0.22
C ALA A 136 -17.81 8.79 -0.95
N SER A 137 -17.62 8.27 -2.17
CA SER A 137 -18.67 7.56 -2.91
C SER A 137 -18.96 6.21 -2.25
N ILE A 138 -17.93 5.45 -1.87
CA ILE A 138 -18.06 4.19 -1.13
C ILE A 138 -18.74 4.44 0.21
N ASP A 139 -18.25 5.40 0.99
CA ASP A 139 -18.82 5.77 2.28
C ASP A 139 -20.31 6.12 2.15
N SER A 140 -20.69 6.88 1.12
CA SER A 140 -22.09 7.23 0.88
C SER A 140 -22.95 6.00 0.56
N ILE A 141 -22.41 5.02 -0.17
CA ILE A 141 -23.13 3.79 -0.52
C ILE A 141 -23.31 2.93 0.74
N PHE A 142 -22.24 2.65 1.48
CA PHE A 142 -22.28 1.68 2.58
C PHE A 142 -22.77 2.28 3.91
N LYS A 143 -22.78 3.60 4.09
CA LYS A 143 -23.30 4.24 5.30
C LYS A 143 -24.81 4.07 5.50
N MET A 144 -25.57 4.00 4.41
CA MET A 144 -27.04 3.96 4.45
C MET A 144 -27.63 2.60 4.09
N ASN A 145 -26.80 1.62 3.72
CA ASN A 145 -27.24 0.36 3.15
C ASN A 145 -26.55 -0.81 3.86
N SER A 146 -27.14 -1.99 3.76
CA SER A 146 -26.43 -3.23 4.12
C SER A 146 -25.25 -3.46 3.17
N ASP A 147 -24.28 -4.30 3.56
CA ASP A 147 -23.17 -4.64 2.65
C ASP A 147 -23.68 -5.19 1.31
N GLU A 148 -24.67 -6.10 1.35
CA GLU A 148 -25.26 -6.72 0.17
C GLU A 148 -25.90 -5.68 -0.76
N ASP A 149 -26.72 -4.77 -0.21
CA ASP A 149 -27.32 -3.67 -0.97
C ASP A 149 -26.26 -2.70 -1.49
N GLY A 150 -25.21 -2.43 -0.71
CA GLY A 150 -24.11 -1.56 -1.08
C GLY A 150 -23.36 -2.08 -2.31
N PHE A 151 -23.02 -3.38 -2.34
CA PHE A 151 -22.38 -3.98 -3.51
C PHE A 151 -23.31 -4.05 -4.72
N LYS A 152 -24.62 -4.24 -4.52
CA LYS A 152 -25.60 -4.12 -5.61
C LYS A 152 -25.62 -2.72 -6.21
N ILE A 153 -25.67 -1.67 -5.38
CA ILE A 153 -25.62 -0.27 -5.84
C ILE A 153 -24.30 0.01 -6.56
N LEU A 154 -23.18 -0.50 -6.05
CA LEU A 154 -21.87 -0.37 -6.69
C LEU A 154 -21.87 -0.97 -8.11
N LYS A 155 -22.43 -2.17 -8.28
CA LYS A 155 -22.57 -2.82 -9.59
C LYS A 155 -23.50 -2.04 -10.52
N GLU A 156 -24.59 -1.50 -10.01
CA GLU A 156 -25.53 -0.70 -10.80
C GLU A 156 -24.91 0.62 -11.30
N GLN A 157 -24.22 1.35 -10.41
CA GLN A 157 -23.67 2.68 -10.68
C GLN A 157 -22.35 2.64 -11.45
N TYR A 158 -21.42 1.78 -11.06
CA TYR A 158 -20.04 1.77 -11.57
C TYR A 158 -19.73 0.55 -12.44
N LYS A 159 -20.66 -0.41 -12.55
CA LYS A 159 -20.46 -1.67 -13.30
C LYS A 159 -19.34 -2.55 -12.76
N VAL A 160 -19.03 -2.44 -11.47
CA VAL A 160 -18.01 -3.25 -10.77
C VAL A 160 -18.64 -4.10 -9.67
N ASP A 161 -18.11 -5.30 -9.43
CA ASP A 161 -18.59 -6.22 -8.37
C ASP A 161 -17.84 -6.02 -7.06
N SER A 162 -16.66 -5.41 -7.11
CA SER A 162 -15.77 -5.23 -5.97
C SER A 162 -14.92 -3.97 -6.12
N TYR A 163 -14.22 -3.61 -5.05
CA TYR A 163 -13.23 -2.56 -5.08
C TYR A 163 -11.97 -2.94 -4.29
N LEU A 164 -10.83 -2.43 -4.76
CA LEU A 164 -9.52 -2.56 -4.11
C LEU A 164 -9.11 -1.24 -3.49
N GLN A 165 -8.46 -1.28 -2.34
CA GLN A 165 -7.75 -0.14 -1.79
C GLN A 165 -6.27 -0.48 -1.65
N PHE A 166 -5.43 0.28 -2.34
CA PHE A 166 -3.98 0.19 -2.20
C PHE A 166 -3.51 1.03 -1.02
N SER A 167 -2.48 0.58 -0.31
CA SER A 167 -1.86 1.36 0.76
C SER A 167 -0.86 2.39 0.24
N ASN A 168 -0.46 3.32 1.10
CA ASN A 168 0.71 4.16 0.81
C ASN A 168 1.98 3.30 0.77
N PRO A 169 2.79 3.39 -0.30
CA PRO A 169 3.96 2.53 -0.44
C PRO A 169 5.09 2.96 0.50
N LEU A 170 5.64 1.99 1.20
CA LEU A 170 6.93 2.11 1.88
C LEU A 170 8.03 1.66 0.92
N ILE A 171 9.10 2.44 0.78
CA ILE A 171 10.14 2.20 -0.25
C ILE A 171 11.50 2.15 0.43
N SER A 172 12.39 1.24 0.00
CA SER A 172 13.77 1.21 0.49
C SER A 172 14.53 2.49 0.15
N LYS A 173 15.62 2.76 0.88
CA LYS A 173 16.42 3.97 0.66
C LYS A 173 16.99 4.07 -0.75
N ASP A 174 17.27 2.92 -1.37
CA ASP A 174 17.79 2.83 -2.74
C ASP A 174 16.70 2.74 -3.83
N GLY A 175 15.42 2.74 -3.44
CA GLY A 175 14.28 2.72 -4.35
C GLY A 175 14.02 1.36 -5.03
N LYS A 176 14.70 0.28 -4.60
CA LYS A 176 14.59 -1.04 -5.27
C LYS A 176 13.65 -2.02 -4.60
N ILE A 177 13.21 -1.76 -3.37
CA ILE A 177 12.25 -2.60 -2.64
C ILE A 177 11.07 -1.73 -2.26
N MET A 178 9.86 -2.28 -2.37
CA MET A 178 8.64 -1.61 -1.94
C MET A 178 7.75 -2.58 -1.15
N ILE A 179 7.15 -2.07 -0.08
CA ILE A 179 6.14 -2.75 0.73
C ILE A 179 4.83 -1.96 0.60
N PHE A 180 3.75 -2.66 0.27
CA PHE A 180 2.41 -2.09 0.23
C PHE A 180 1.38 -3.20 0.44
N ASP A 181 0.15 -2.80 0.75
CA ASP A 181 -0.95 -3.73 0.95
C ASP A 181 -2.06 -3.43 -0.05
N ILE A 182 -2.83 -4.46 -0.38
CA ILE A 182 -4.05 -4.39 -1.16
C ILE A 182 -5.17 -4.94 -0.30
N GLU A 183 -6.20 -4.11 -0.08
CA GLU A 183 -7.42 -4.46 0.62
C GLU A 183 -8.51 -4.73 -0.43
N SER A 184 -8.91 -5.99 -0.60
CA SER A 184 -9.95 -6.42 -1.52
C SER A 184 -11.31 -6.51 -0.82
N ASN A 185 -12.29 -5.75 -1.30
CA ASN A 185 -13.63 -5.67 -0.75
C ASN A 185 -14.65 -6.12 -1.80
N CYS A 186 -15.33 -7.25 -1.56
CA CYS A 186 -16.25 -7.87 -2.53
C CYS A 186 -17.57 -8.38 -1.93
N GLY A 187 -17.91 -7.96 -0.71
CA GLY A 187 -19.09 -8.43 0.01
C GLY A 187 -18.75 -9.42 1.12
N ARG A 188 -19.79 -10.07 1.64
CA ARG A 188 -19.68 -11.00 2.76
C ARG A 188 -18.75 -12.17 2.44
N ASN A 189 -17.82 -12.45 3.35
CA ASN A 189 -16.98 -13.65 3.39
C ASN A 189 -16.08 -13.87 2.15
N CYS A 190 -15.74 -12.80 1.42
CA CYS A 190 -14.81 -12.90 0.29
C CYS A 190 -13.71 -11.83 0.32
N GLY A 191 -13.88 -10.81 1.16
CA GLY A 191 -12.88 -9.79 1.37
C GLY A 191 -11.60 -10.38 1.94
N HIS A 192 -10.47 -9.82 1.53
CA HIS A 192 -9.17 -10.20 2.06
C HIS A 192 -8.18 -9.04 1.93
N GLY A 193 -7.16 -9.05 2.77
CA GLY A 193 -6.02 -8.15 2.69
C GLY A 193 -4.76 -8.93 2.40
N ASP A 194 -3.93 -8.39 1.53
CA ASP A 194 -2.62 -8.95 1.22
C ASP A 194 -1.55 -7.87 1.33
N ARG A 195 -0.45 -8.22 1.98
CA ARG A 195 0.79 -7.45 1.98
C ARG A 195 1.73 -8.01 0.94
N TYR A 196 2.24 -7.13 0.10
CA TYR A 196 3.20 -7.44 -0.94
C TYR A 196 4.53 -6.76 -0.67
N ILE A 197 5.60 -7.51 -0.95
CA ILE A 197 6.96 -6.98 -1.03
C ILE A 197 7.45 -7.26 -2.43
N VAL A 198 7.80 -6.18 -3.12
CA VAL A 198 8.29 -6.24 -4.48
C VAL A 198 9.73 -5.74 -4.57
N GLN A 199 10.50 -6.31 -5.48
CA GLN A 199 11.87 -5.89 -5.75
C GLN A 199 12.09 -5.60 -7.23
N LYS A 200 12.79 -4.51 -7.54
CA LYS A 200 13.13 -4.11 -8.91
C LYS A 200 14.37 -4.87 -9.39
N HIS A 201 14.17 -5.80 -10.32
CA HIS A 201 15.23 -6.56 -10.98
C HIS A 201 15.29 -6.24 -12.47
N LYS A 202 16.43 -5.76 -12.94
CA LYS A 202 16.66 -5.40 -14.36
C LYS A 202 15.55 -4.49 -14.91
N GLY A 203 15.16 -3.49 -14.13
CA GLY A 203 14.14 -2.50 -14.48
C GLY A 203 12.69 -2.95 -14.30
N LYS A 204 12.42 -4.20 -13.88
CA LYS A 204 11.06 -4.73 -13.67
C LYS A 204 10.80 -5.05 -12.21
N TRP A 205 9.64 -4.68 -11.70
CA TRP A 205 9.19 -5.07 -10.37
C TRP A 205 8.74 -6.53 -10.34
N ARG A 206 9.05 -7.23 -9.26
CA ARG A 206 8.64 -8.63 -9.05
C ARG A 206 8.24 -8.82 -7.60
N VAL A 207 7.15 -9.54 -7.35
CA VAL A 207 6.77 -9.98 -6.00
C VAL A 207 7.83 -10.96 -5.51
N ILE A 208 8.47 -10.63 -4.38
CA ILE A 208 9.43 -11.49 -3.69
C ILE A 208 8.85 -12.09 -2.40
N TYR A 209 7.75 -11.52 -1.92
CA TYR A 209 7.01 -12.02 -0.78
C TYR A 209 5.57 -11.52 -0.80
N GLN A 210 4.65 -12.39 -0.37
CA GLN A 210 3.24 -12.08 -0.16
C GLN A 210 2.81 -12.69 1.17
N HIS A 211 2.00 -11.95 1.93
CA HIS A 211 1.39 -12.42 3.16
C HIS A 211 -0.05 -11.94 3.25
N GLN A 212 -0.99 -12.85 3.47
CA GLN A 212 -2.38 -12.50 3.71
C GLN A 212 -2.51 -11.87 5.10
N THR A 213 -2.89 -10.59 5.14
CA THR A 213 -2.99 -9.81 6.38
C THR A 213 -4.33 -10.01 7.08
N TRP A 214 -5.39 -10.37 6.36
CA TRP A 214 -6.69 -10.75 6.91
C TRP A 214 -7.57 -11.46 5.88
N ILE A 215 -8.62 -12.13 6.35
CA ILE A 215 -9.70 -12.68 5.52
C ILE A 215 -11.06 -12.47 6.23
N SER A 216 -12.11 -12.21 5.46
CA SER A 216 -13.50 -12.15 5.95
C SER A 216 -14.24 -13.47 5.80
#